data_AF-A0A7C2NWD5-F1
#
_entry.id   AF-A0A7C2NWD5-F1
#
_cell.length_a   1.000
_cell.length_b   1.000
_cell.length_c   1.000
_cell.angle_alpha   90.00
_cell.angle_beta   90.00
_cell.angle_gamma   90.00
#
_symmetry.space_group_name_H-M   'P 1'
#
loop_
_entity.id
_entity.type
_entity.pdbx_description
1 polymer ?
#
loop_
_entity_poly.entity_id
_entity_poly.type
_entity_poly.pdbx_seq_one_letter_code
_entity_poly.pdbx_strand_id
1 'polypeptide(L)'
;MTPEGLQLRIQILEWQDADARAEAVASMAAGADAATPLAKLPTVGYVWPSESPVGYSVKYAHREQTAGGERITLVTDKRLGSYEFKGWSVASPVAQEVPYSVIELYLAGPGAGSGTLSLVAEVMLDEQAGSVALKDGAQAPALLANVNRAATSPY
;
A
#
# COMPACT_ATOMS: atom_id res chain seq x y z
N MET A 1 13.78 11.54 3.83
CA MET A 1 12.88 12.57 3.27
C MET A 1 12.09 11.92 2.16
N THR A 2 10.77 12.06 2.14
CA THR A 2 9.93 11.62 1.01
C THR A 2 10.31 12.46 -0.21
N PRO A 3 10.49 11.85 -1.39
CA PRO A 3 10.82 12.61 -2.59
C PRO A 3 9.79 13.70 -2.86
N GLU A 4 10.26 14.91 -3.17
CA GLU A 4 9.40 15.95 -3.71
C GLU A 4 8.81 15.47 -5.04
N GLY A 5 7.50 15.65 -5.23
CA GLY A 5 6.82 15.15 -6.42
C GLY A 5 6.74 13.61 -6.50
N LEU A 6 6.71 12.92 -5.34
CA LEU A 6 6.56 11.46 -5.25
C LEU A 6 5.55 10.92 -6.28
N GLN A 7 6.06 10.14 -7.22
CA GLN A 7 5.26 9.45 -8.23
C GLN A 7 5.46 7.95 -8.08
N LEU A 8 4.35 7.23 -8.00
CA LEU A 8 4.32 5.77 -7.90
C LEU A 8 3.66 5.19 -9.15
N ARG A 9 4.32 4.21 -9.75
CA ARG A 9 3.70 3.29 -10.71
C ARG A 9 3.30 2.03 -9.96
N ILE A 10 2.04 1.64 -10.09
CA ILE A 10 1.48 0.47 -9.41
C ILE A 10 0.95 -0.49 -10.47
N GLN A 11 1.35 -1.74 -10.38
CA GLN A 11 0.80 -2.83 -11.17
C GLN A 11 0.22 -3.87 -10.23
N ILE A 12 -1.03 -4.24 -10.47
CA ILE A 12 -1.71 -5.29 -9.71
C ILE A 12 -1.87 -6.46 -10.67
N LEU A 13 -1.31 -7.60 -10.31
CA LEU A 13 -1.39 -8.83 -11.09
C LEU A 13 -2.65 -9.61 -10.69
N GLU A 14 -2.97 -9.60 -9.40
CA GLU A 14 -4.06 -10.38 -8.84
C GLU A 14 -4.70 -9.67 -7.65
N TRP A 15 -6.03 -9.77 -7.54
CA TRP A 15 -6.78 -9.36 -6.36
C TRP A 15 -7.03 -10.58 -5.49
N GLN A 16 -6.67 -10.50 -4.21
CA GLN A 16 -6.73 -11.66 -3.33
C GLN A 16 -8.15 -11.98 -2.84
N ASP A 17 -8.46 -13.26 -2.75
CA ASP A 17 -9.64 -13.79 -2.07
C ASP A 17 -9.55 -13.68 -0.54
N ALA A 18 -10.54 -14.20 0.19
CA ALA A 18 -10.59 -14.06 1.65
C ALA A 18 -9.47 -14.83 2.36
N ASP A 19 -9.14 -16.03 1.89
CA ASP A 19 -8.16 -16.91 2.54
C ASP A 19 -6.75 -16.36 2.37
N ALA A 20 -6.38 -15.96 1.14
CA ALA A 20 -5.09 -15.35 0.85
C ALA A 20 -4.89 -14.03 1.62
N ARG A 21 -5.97 -13.25 1.79
CA ARG A 21 -5.94 -12.03 2.60
C ARG A 21 -5.75 -12.31 4.09
N ALA A 22 -6.42 -13.32 4.63
CA ALA A 22 -6.27 -13.73 6.01
C ALA A 22 -4.83 -14.17 6.31
N GLU A 23 -4.21 -14.95 5.41
CA GLU A 23 -2.80 -15.37 5.53
C GLU A 23 -1.83 -14.17 5.53
N ALA A 24 -2.06 -13.20 4.64
CA ALA A 24 -1.26 -11.98 4.60
C ALA A 24 -1.40 -11.15 5.88
N VAL A 25 -2.62 -10.98 6.40
CA VAL A 25 -2.85 -10.26 7.67
C VAL A 25 -2.22 -10.99 8.86
N ALA A 26 -2.33 -12.32 8.92
CA ALA A 26 -1.64 -13.10 9.95
C ALA A 26 -0.12 -12.93 9.88
N SER A 27 0.46 -12.80 8.68
CA SER A 27 1.89 -12.50 8.51
C SER A 27 2.26 -11.10 9.02
N MET A 28 1.36 -10.11 8.86
CA MET A 28 1.54 -8.74 9.38
C MET A 28 1.40 -8.64 10.90
N ALA A 29 0.59 -9.50 11.51
CA ALA A 29 0.39 -9.55 12.96
C ALA A 29 1.67 -9.89 13.74
N ALA A 30 2.70 -10.41 13.08
CA ALA A 30 4.05 -10.57 13.64
C ALA A 30 4.78 -9.24 13.92
N GLY A 31 4.19 -8.09 13.58
CA GLY A 31 4.70 -6.76 13.95
C GLY A 31 6.08 -6.48 13.36
N ALA A 32 7.07 -6.23 14.22
CA ALA A 32 8.45 -5.94 13.81
C ALA A 32 9.08 -7.09 12.99
N ASP A 33 8.65 -8.33 13.20
CA ASP A 33 9.17 -9.52 12.53
C ASP A 33 8.42 -9.87 11.24
N ALA A 34 7.42 -9.08 10.84
CA ALA A 34 6.54 -9.37 9.70
C ALA A 34 7.25 -9.45 8.33
N ALA A 35 8.46 -8.90 8.18
CA ALA A 35 9.18 -8.90 6.90
C ALA A 35 9.43 -10.31 6.35
N THR A 36 9.86 -11.24 7.20
CA THR A 36 10.20 -12.61 6.78
C THR A 36 8.98 -13.41 6.31
N PRO A 37 7.87 -13.49 7.07
CA PRO A 37 6.68 -14.19 6.61
C PRO A 37 6.04 -13.50 5.38
N LEU A 38 5.97 -12.16 5.34
CA LEU A 38 5.46 -11.43 4.16
C LEU A 38 6.26 -11.74 2.89
N ALA A 39 7.59 -11.82 2.99
CA ALA A 39 8.45 -12.11 1.83
C ALA A 39 8.17 -13.49 1.21
N LYS A 40 7.67 -14.46 2.01
CA LYS A 40 7.35 -15.83 1.55
C LYS A 40 6.02 -15.92 0.81
N LEU A 41 5.13 -14.95 0.99
CA LEU A 41 3.83 -14.94 0.32
C LEU A 41 3.98 -14.74 -1.19
N PRO A 42 3.01 -15.21 -1.99
CA PRO A 42 2.95 -14.90 -3.41
C PRO A 42 3.00 -13.38 -3.66
N THR A 43 3.68 -12.99 -4.74
CA THR A 43 3.65 -11.59 -5.19
C THR A 43 2.42 -11.38 -6.07
N VAL A 44 1.52 -10.50 -5.64
CA VAL A 44 0.25 -10.19 -6.32
C VAL A 44 0.28 -8.85 -7.07
N GLY A 45 1.42 -8.17 -7.05
CA GLY A 45 1.61 -6.89 -7.70
C GLY A 45 2.97 -6.29 -7.41
N TYR A 46 3.19 -5.09 -7.91
CA TYR A 46 4.42 -4.35 -7.73
C TYR A 46 4.15 -2.85 -7.62
N VAL A 47 4.98 -2.18 -6.83
CA VAL A 47 5.01 -0.72 -6.69
C VAL A 47 6.41 -0.24 -7.04
N TRP A 48 6.52 0.71 -7.97
CA TRP A 48 7.77 1.37 -8.31
C TRP A 48 7.65 2.87 -8.03
N PRO A 49 8.59 3.48 -7.29
CA PRO A 49 8.88 4.90 -7.47
C PRO A 49 9.21 5.16 -8.95
N SER A 50 8.64 6.20 -9.57
CA SER A 50 8.62 6.39 -11.04
C SER A 50 9.98 6.27 -11.73
N GLU A 51 11.04 6.75 -11.08
CA GLU A 51 12.42 6.75 -11.61
C GLU A 51 13.23 5.51 -11.19
N SER A 52 12.67 4.64 -10.34
CA SER A 52 13.37 3.47 -9.84
C SER A 52 13.16 2.25 -10.74
N PRO A 53 14.23 1.58 -11.19
CA PRO A 53 14.12 0.28 -11.85
C PRO A 53 13.74 -0.84 -10.86
N VAL A 54 13.90 -0.60 -9.55
CA VAL A 54 13.63 -1.58 -8.49
C VAL A 54 12.23 -1.36 -7.93
N GLY A 55 11.39 -2.39 -8.06
CA GLY A 55 10.05 -2.43 -7.52
C GLY A 55 9.98 -3.11 -6.14
N TYR A 56 8.96 -2.74 -5.40
CA TYR A 56 8.55 -3.41 -4.17
C TYR A 56 7.50 -4.45 -4.50
N SER A 57 7.63 -5.66 -3.96
CA SER A 57 6.64 -6.71 -4.20
C SER A 57 5.40 -6.43 -3.36
N VAL A 58 4.24 -6.46 -3.97
CA VAL A 58 2.95 -6.38 -3.26
C VAL A 58 2.58 -7.80 -2.82
N LYS A 59 2.32 -7.95 -1.52
CA LYS A 59 1.97 -9.22 -0.86
C LYS A 59 0.51 -9.25 -0.41
N TYR A 60 -0.14 -8.09 -0.40
CA TYR A 60 -1.56 -7.94 -0.17
C TYR A 60 -2.17 -6.98 -1.17
N ALA A 61 -3.26 -7.37 -1.83
CA ALA A 61 -4.01 -6.48 -2.71
C ALA A 61 -5.52 -6.72 -2.55
N HIS A 62 -6.21 -5.72 -2.00
CA HIS A 62 -7.64 -5.76 -1.79
C HIS A 62 -8.33 -4.55 -2.42
N ARG A 63 -9.51 -4.81 -2.99
CA ARG A 63 -10.39 -3.80 -3.57
C ARG A 63 -11.77 -3.91 -2.94
N GLU A 64 -12.26 -2.78 -2.44
CA GLU A 64 -13.58 -2.67 -1.83
C GLU A 64 -14.38 -1.54 -2.48
N GLN A 65 -15.67 -1.76 -2.70
CA GLN A 65 -16.58 -0.71 -3.14
C GLN A 65 -17.01 0.12 -1.93
N THR A 66 -16.97 1.45 -2.06
CA THR A 66 -17.39 2.39 -1.03
C THR A 66 -18.54 3.25 -1.56
N ALA A 67 -19.22 3.99 -0.67
CA ALA A 67 -20.25 4.92 -1.10
C ALA A 67 -19.74 6.00 -2.08
N GLY A 68 -18.45 6.35 -2.01
CA GLY A 68 -17.80 7.37 -2.84
C GLY A 68 -17.07 6.84 -4.08
N GLY A 69 -17.09 5.53 -4.32
CA GLY A 69 -16.34 4.88 -5.41
C GLY A 69 -15.65 3.61 -4.91
N GLU A 70 -14.33 3.59 -4.90
CA GLU A 70 -13.54 2.39 -4.63
C GLU A 70 -12.37 2.70 -3.69
N ARG A 71 -12.12 1.80 -2.74
CA ARG A 71 -10.92 1.77 -1.91
C ARG A 71 -10.03 0.61 -2.34
N ILE A 72 -8.77 0.90 -2.59
CA ILE A 72 -7.75 -0.10 -2.88
C ILE A 72 -6.72 -0.06 -1.76
N THR A 73 -6.45 -1.21 -1.14
CA THR A 73 -5.41 -1.36 -0.13
C THR A 73 -4.34 -2.31 -0.64
N LEU A 74 -3.08 -1.86 -0.59
CA LEU A 74 -1.91 -2.62 -1.00
C LEU A 74 -0.92 -2.70 0.15
N VAL A 75 -0.26 -3.85 0.32
CA VAL A 75 0.86 -3.99 1.26
C VAL A 75 2.08 -4.52 0.54
N THR A 76 3.21 -3.86 0.74
CA THR A 76 4.51 -4.28 0.19
C THR A 76 5.26 -5.18 1.16
N ASP A 77 6.22 -5.96 0.66
CA ASP A 77 7.09 -6.80 1.49
C ASP A 77 8.16 -6.02 2.28
N LYS A 78 8.44 -4.77 1.87
CA LYS A 78 9.39 -3.86 2.50
C LYS A 78 8.85 -2.44 2.54
N ARG A 79 9.38 -1.61 3.44
CA ARG A 79 9.12 -0.17 3.45
C ARG A 79 9.48 0.49 2.12
N LEU A 80 8.58 1.30 1.58
CA LEU A 80 8.92 2.19 0.46
C LEU A 80 10.07 3.14 0.86
N GLY A 81 11.00 3.34 -0.06
CA GLY A 81 12.22 4.12 0.18
C GLY A 81 13.32 3.35 0.91
N SER A 82 13.14 2.07 1.26
CA SER A 82 14.20 1.26 1.90
C SER A 82 15.37 0.90 0.98
N TYR A 83 15.24 1.07 -0.34
CA TYR A 83 16.35 0.91 -1.28
C TYR A 83 17.18 2.19 -1.43
N GLU A 84 16.69 3.32 -0.91
CA GLU A 84 17.39 4.61 -0.97
C GLU A 84 18.44 4.69 0.14
N PHE A 85 19.55 5.36 -0.14
CA PHE A 85 20.60 5.59 0.86
C PHE A 85 20.08 6.33 2.10
N LYS A 86 19.11 7.24 1.92
CA LYS A 86 18.34 7.83 3.00
C LYS A 86 16.89 7.39 2.86
N GLY A 87 16.41 6.65 3.85
CA GLY A 87 15.00 6.27 3.94
C GLY A 87 14.05 7.47 3.82
N TRP A 88 12.85 7.21 3.33
CA TRP A 88 11.82 8.23 3.23
C TRP A 88 11.39 8.70 4.62
N SER A 89 11.03 9.98 4.71
CA SER A 89 10.59 10.61 5.96
C SER A 89 9.74 11.83 5.65
N VAL A 90 8.66 12.02 6.40
CA VAL A 90 7.73 13.15 6.29
C VAL A 90 7.90 14.09 7.48
N ALA A 91 7.33 15.29 7.41
CA ALA A 91 7.39 16.27 8.49
C ALA A 91 6.70 15.79 9.79
N SER A 92 5.64 15.00 9.67
CA SER A 92 4.90 14.44 10.81
C SER A 92 4.67 12.94 10.59
N PRO A 93 5.70 12.11 10.83
CA PRO A 93 5.57 10.67 10.65
C PRO A 93 4.76 10.07 11.79
N VAL A 94 4.00 9.01 11.50
CA VAL A 94 3.43 8.19 12.57
C VAL A 94 4.54 7.33 13.17
N ALA A 95 4.64 7.33 14.50
CA ALA A 95 5.58 6.53 15.25
C ALA A 95 5.11 5.06 15.32
N GLN A 96 5.15 4.36 14.18
CA GLN A 96 4.90 2.92 14.09
C GLN A 96 6.02 2.25 13.28
N GLU A 97 6.69 1.28 13.89
CA GLU A 97 7.80 0.56 13.27
C GLU A 97 7.34 -0.77 12.64
N VAL A 98 6.63 -0.68 11.52
CA VAL A 98 6.29 -1.85 10.67
C VAL A 98 7.33 -2.02 9.55
N PRO A 99 7.82 -3.25 9.26
CA PRO A 99 8.89 -3.45 8.26
C PRO A 99 8.40 -3.42 6.79
N TYR A 100 7.12 -3.15 6.58
CA TYR A 100 6.43 -3.05 5.29
C TYR A 100 5.84 -1.65 5.09
N SER A 101 5.24 -1.40 3.93
CA SER A 101 4.40 -0.23 3.69
C SER A 101 2.98 -0.64 3.33
N VAL A 102 2.01 0.13 3.84
CA VAL A 102 0.62 0.07 3.40
C VAL A 102 0.35 1.30 2.54
N ILE A 103 -0.32 1.09 1.41
CA ILE A 103 -0.81 2.14 0.53
C ILE A 103 -2.32 1.99 0.45
N GLU A 104 -3.05 3.04 0.81
CA GLU A 104 -4.49 3.11 0.55
C GLU A 104 -4.76 4.15 -0.52
N LEU A 105 -5.55 3.75 -1.51
CA LEU A 105 -6.01 4.61 -2.60
C LEU A 105 -7.53 4.74 -2.51
N TYR A 106 -8.00 5.96 -2.66
CA TYR A 106 -9.41 6.33 -2.66
C TYR A 106 -9.74 6.88 -4.04
N LEU A 107 -10.40 6.08 -4.86
CA LEU A 107 -10.72 6.41 -6.24
C LEU A 107 -12.19 6.77 -6.37
N ALA A 108 -12.47 7.94 -6.96
CA ALA A 108 -13.80 8.35 -7.36
C ALA A 108 -14.07 7.93 -8.81
N GLY A 109 -15.30 7.46 -9.08
CA GLY A 109 -15.85 7.21 -10.42
C GLY A 109 -14.82 6.68 -11.46
N PRO A 110 -14.45 7.47 -12.49
CA PRO A 110 -13.59 7.03 -13.60
C PRO A 110 -12.15 6.65 -13.22
N GLY A 111 -11.81 6.61 -11.93
CA GLY A 111 -10.51 6.13 -11.43
C GLY A 111 -9.52 7.22 -11.04
N ALA A 112 -9.99 8.46 -10.90
CA ALA A 112 -9.21 9.58 -10.36
C ALA A 112 -9.40 9.66 -8.84
N GLY A 113 -8.34 9.99 -8.10
CA GLY A 113 -8.43 10.00 -6.66
C GLY A 113 -7.17 10.43 -5.93
N SER A 114 -7.16 10.10 -4.65
CA SER A 114 -6.04 10.38 -3.75
C SER A 114 -5.59 9.11 -3.05
N GLY A 115 -4.47 9.19 -2.36
CA GLY A 115 -3.97 8.09 -1.56
C GLY A 115 -3.11 8.53 -0.40
N THR A 116 -3.01 7.65 0.57
CA THR A 116 -2.17 7.82 1.75
C THR A 116 -1.31 6.58 1.96
N LEU A 117 -0.32 6.69 2.85
CA LEU A 117 0.62 5.63 3.14
C LEU A 117 0.82 5.49 4.64
N SER A 118 1.28 4.32 5.09
CA SER A 118 1.69 4.05 6.46
C SER A 118 2.85 4.90 6.99
N LEU A 119 3.36 5.83 6.17
CA LEU A 119 4.36 6.83 6.56
C LEU A 119 3.73 7.99 7.37
N VAL A 120 2.45 8.28 7.16
CA VAL A 120 1.69 9.37 7.81
C VAL A 120 0.44 8.90 8.55
N ALA A 121 0.14 7.60 8.50
CA ALA A 121 -1.04 7.02 9.13
C ALA A 121 -0.70 5.67 9.78
N GLU A 122 -1.36 5.38 10.89
CA GLU A 122 -1.19 4.13 11.65
C GLU A 122 -1.83 2.96 10.91
N VAL A 123 -1.14 1.82 10.82
CA VAL A 123 -1.66 0.59 10.24
C VAL A 123 -2.59 -0.10 11.23
N MET A 124 -3.80 -0.38 10.78
CA MET A 124 -4.85 -1.13 11.48
C MET A 124 -5.04 -2.48 10.79
N LEU A 125 -4.95 -3.56 11.56
CA LEU A 125 -5.20 -4.92 11.08
C LEU A 125 -6.54 -5.43 11.63
N ASP A 126 -7.34 -6.03 10.77
CA ASP A 126 -8.50 -6.82 11.15
C ASP A 126 -8.25 -8.27 10.74
N GLU A 127 -7.77 -9.06 11.71
CA GLU A 127 -7.46 -10.48 11.52
C GLU A 127 -8.69 -11.33 11.22
N GLN A 128 -9.89 -10.88 11.64
CA GLN A 128 -11.14 -11.62 11.44
C GLN A 128 -11.67 -11.41 10.02
N ALA A 129 -11.59 -10.18 9.52
CA ALA A 129 -11.99 -9.85 8.15
C ALA A 129 -10.87 -10.08 7.12
N GLY A 130 -9.64 -10.36 7.55
CA GLY A 130 -8.47 -10.38 6.66
C GLY A 130 -8.27 -9.02 5.98
N SER A 131 -8.50 -7.93 6.71
CA SER A 131 -8.43 -6.58 6.15
C SER A 131 -7.32 -5.75 6.78
N VAL A 132 -6.80 -4.83 5.98
CA VAL A 132 -5.80 -3.84 6.39
C VAL A 132 -6.37 -2.47 6.10
N ALA A 133 -6.18 -1.54 7.02
CA ALA A 133 -6.54 -0.15 6.82
C ALA A 133 -5.48 0.79 7.39
N LEU A 134 -5.54 2.06 6.98
CA LEU A 134 -4.84 3.14 7.66
C LEU A 134 -5.83 3.91 8.54
N LYS A 135 -5.39 4.27 9.74
CA LYS A 135 -6.16 5.09 10.68
C LYS A 135 -6.56 6.41 10.04
N ASP A 136 -7.78 6.84 10.34
CA ASP A 136 -8.48 7.98 9.74
C ASP A 136 -8.80 7.82 8.24
N GLY A 137 -8.26 6.80 7.57
CA GLY A 137 -8.60 6.40 6.21
C GLY A 137 -8.57 7.56 5.22
N ALA A 138 -9.71 7.82 4.55
CA ALA A 138 -9.84 8.93 3.60
C ALA A 138 -9.67 10.33 4.22
N GLN A 139 -9.70 10.46 5.55
CA GLN A 139 -9.44 11.70 6.27
C GLN A 139 -7.97 11.86 6.67
N ALA A 140 -7.15 10.81 6.52
CA ALA A 140 -5.72 10.91 6.76
C ALA A 140 -5.05 11.86 5.74
N PRO A 141 -3.94 12.51 6.10
CA PRO A 141 -3.20 13.36 5.16
C PRO A 141 -2.85 12.60 3.87
N ALA A 142 -3.28 13.16 2.72
CA ALA A 142 -2.97 12.59 1.43
C ALA A 142 -1.50 12.84 1.06
N LEU A 143 -0.79 11.77 0.71
CA LEU A 143 0.57 11.84 0.14
C LEU A 143 0.57 11.65 -1.37
N LEU A 144 -0.49 11.08 -1.93
CA LEU A 144 -0.70 10.88 -3.35
C LEU A 144 -1.92 11.70 -3.76
N ALA A 145 -1.71 12.83 -4.44
CA ALA A 145 -2.80 13.76 -4.79
C ALA A 145 -3.43 13.51 -6.17
N ASN A 146 -2.71 12.83 -7.07
CA ASN A 146 -3.08 12.67 -8.49
C ASN A 146 -3.14 11.19 -8.89
N VAL A 147 -3.81 10.37 -8.09
CA VAL A 147 -3.94 8.95 -8.40
C VAL A 147 -4.89 8.80 -9.58
N ASN A 148 -4.43 8.10 -10.62
CA ASN A 148 -5.22 7.84 -11.82
C ASN A 148 -5.04 6.39 -12.23
N ARG A 149 -6.14 5.70 -12.51
CA ARG A 149 -6.09 4.37 -13.12
C ARG A 149 -5.56 4.51 -14.55
N ALA A 150 -4.47 3.81 -14.86
CA ALA A 150 -3.98 3.74 -16.23
C ALA A 150 -5.06 3.11 -17.12
N ALA A 151 -5.24 3.64 -18.33
CA ALA A 151 -6.07 2.99 -19.33
C ALA A 151 -5.52 1.57 -19.57
N THR A 152 -6.39 0.57 -19.50
CA THR A 152 -6.04 -0.80 -19.91
C THR A 152 -5.66 -0.74 -21.38
N SER A 153 -4.37 -0.75 -21.68
CA SER A 153 -3.90 -0.80 -23.07
C SER A 153 -4.29 -2.16 -23.63
N PRO A 154 -5.10 -2.23 -24.69
CA PRO A 154 -5.39 -3.48 -25.37
C PRO A 154 -4.17 -3.83 -26.22
N TYR A 155 -3.23 -4.58 -25.65
CA TYR A 155 -2.26 -5.32 -26.43
C TYR A 155 -2.61 -6.80 -26.37
#